data_AF-A0A2D7ZPV1-F1
#
_entry.id   AF-A0A2D7ZPV1-F1
#
_cell.length_a   1.000
_cell.length_b   1.000
_cell.length_c   1.000
_cell.angle_alpha   90.00
_cell.angle_beta   90.00
_cell.angle_gamma   90.00
#
_symmetry.space_group_name_H-M   'P 1'
#
loop_
_entity.id
_entity.type
_entity.pdbx_description
1 polymer ?
#
loop_
_entity_poly.entity_id
_entity_poly.type
_entity_poly.pdbx_seq_one_letter_code
_entity_poly.pdbx_strand_id
1 'polypeptide(L)'
;MSGELAIHHLGGGLGLGPNPFGRDVANLALCRAFARHGGFDLLHMLTAIETPAADIAEALRGPDPLTTRIETGSLLELGQARQAGTLFRGKADLAELAWARRGAGLDGAYSLAGLIHTIAPPLTREEIAQASLAPVHP
;
A
#
# COMPACT_ATOMS: atom_id res chain seq x y z
N MET A 1 -4.23 19.47 7.53
CA MET A 1 -3.62 19.35 6.19
C MET A 1 -4.42 18.28 5.48
N SER A 2 -5.01 18.63 4.34
CA SER A 2 -5.69 17.69 3.45
C SER A 2 -4.63 16.89 2.69
N GLY A 3 -4.76 15.58 2.60
CA GLY A 3 -3.73 14.71 2.03
C GLY A 3 -4.29 13.38 1.53
N GLU A 4 -3.59 12.77 0.58
CA GLU A 4 -3.96 11.49 -0.01
C GLU A 4 -2.84 10.47 0.20
N LEU A 5 -3.18 9.18 0.20
CA LEU A 5 -2.20 8.09 0.29
C LEU A 5 -2.60 6.96 -0.66
N ALA A 6 -1.65 6.47 -1.46
CA ALA A 6 -1.83 5.26 -2.22
C ALA A 6 -1.25 4.06 -1.47
N ILE A 7 -2.00 2.97 -1.41
CA ILE A 7 -1.62 1.71 -0.77
C ILE A 7 -1.73 0.61 -1.81
N HIS A 8 -0.62 -0.06 -2.10
CA HIS A 8 -0.63 -1.28 -2.89
C HIS A 8 -0.86 -2.50 -1.99
N HIS A 9 -2.00 -3.16 -2.19
CA HIS A 9 -2.36 -4.40 -1.53
C HIS A 9 -2.37 -5.57 -2.51
N LEU A 10 -1.58 -6.59 -2.20
CA LEU A 10 -1.38 -7.75 -3.06
C LEU A 10 -2.48 -8.81 -2.99
N GLY A 11 -3.40 -8.70 -2.02
CA GLY A 11 -4.50 -9.66 -1.87
C GLY A 11 -5.72 -9.32 -2.73
N GLY A 12 -6.54 -10.31 -3.05
CA GLY A 12 -7.82 -10.15 -3.75
C GLY A 12 -8.95 -9.52 -2.94
N GLY A 13 -8.61 -8.74 -1.90
CA GLY A 13 -9.53 -8.13 -0.94
C GLY A 13 -8.80 -7.72 0.35
N LEU A 14 -9.31 -6.71 1.06
CA LEU A 14 -8.83 -6.35 2.39
C LEU A 14 -9.54 -7.21 3.44
N GLY A 15 -8.83 -8.13 4.08
CA GLY A 15 -9.43 -9.00 5.10
C GLY A 15 -8.46 -10.06 5.56
N LEU A 16 -8.84 -10.75 6.64
CA LEU A 16 -8.12 -11.93 7.10
C LEU A 16 -8.72 -13.15 6.40
N GLY A 17 -7.94 -13.78 5.53
CA GLY A 17 -8.29 -15.06 4.93
C GLY A 17 -8.24 -16.21 5.97
N PRO A 18 -8.49 -17.46 5.54
CA PRO A 18 -8.33 -18.61 6.43
C PRO A 18 -6.86 -18.74 6.87
N ASN A 19 -6.64 -18.88 8.18
CA ASN A 19 -5.32 -18.96 8.82
C ASN A 19 -4.41 -17.73 8.56
N PRO A 20 -4.78 -16.54 9.07
CA PRO A 20 -3.97 -15.35 8.87
C PRO A 20 -2.63 -15.46 9.59
N PHE A 21 -1.56 -15.01 8.94
CA PHE A 21 -0.26 -14.85 9.59
C PHE A 21 -0.19 -13.49 10.29
N GLY A 22 0.74 -13.33 11.24
CA GLY A 22 0.93 -12.07 11.97
C GLY A 22 1.11 -10.86 11.06
N ARG A 23 1.76 -11.04 9.89
CA ARG A 23 1.88 -10.01 8.85
C ARG A 23 0.52 -9.50 8.36
N ASP A 24 -0.40 -10.42 8.10
CA ASP A 24 -1.68 -10.10 7.46
C ASP A 24 -2.56 -9.31 8.44
N VAL A 25 -2.53 -9.70 9.72
CA VAL A 25 -3.16 -8.96 10.82
C VAL A 25 -2.54 -7.57 10.97
N ALA A 26 -1.21 -7.46 10.97
CA ALA A 26 -0.52 -6.18 11.12
C ALA A 26 -0.80 -5.23 9.94
N ASN A 27 -0.76 -5.72 8.71
CA ASN A 27 -1.06 -4.92 7.52
C ASN A 27 -2.51 -4.44 7.51
N LEU A 28 -3.48 -5.31 7.83
CA LEU A 28 -4.88 -4.90 7.91
C LEU A 28 -5.10 -3.85 9.00
N ALA A 29 -4.50 -4.06 10.19
CA ALA A 29 -4.59 -3.10 11.29
C ALA A 29 -3.97 -1.75 10.91
N LEU A 30 -2.85 -1.74 10.17
CA LEU A 30 -2.22 -0.53 9.70
C LEU A 30 -3.08 0.20 8.65
N CYS A 31 -3.63 -0.50 7.67
CA CYS A 31 -4.53 0.12 6.69
C CYS A 31 -5.75 0.74 7.39
N ARG A 32 -6.31 0.07 8.41
CA ARG A 32 -7.37 0.63 9.27
C ARG A 32 -6.90 1.88 10.00
N ALA A 33 -5.69 1.88 10.53
CA ALA A 33 -5.11 3.04 11.20
C ALA A 33 -4.93 4.23 10.23
N PHE A 34 -4.45 4.01 9.00
CA PHE A 34 -4.40 5.07 8.00
C PHE A 34 -5.78 5.62 7.66
N ALA A 35 -6.75 4.74 7.42
CA ALA A 35 -8.11 5.13 7.05
C ALA A 35 -8.83 5.91 8.16
N ARG A 36 -8.53 5.63 9.42
CA ARG A 36 -9.26 6.20 10.58
C ARG A 36 -8.53 7.34 11.26
N HIS A 37 -7.21 7.30 11.24
CA HIS A 37 -6.35 8.14 12.09
C HIS A 37 -5.19 8.78 11.31
N GLY A 38 -4.99 8.44 10.04
CA GLY A 38 -3.90 8.98 9.21
C GLY A 38 -4.08 10.45 8.82
N GLY A 39 -5.28 11.02 8.99
CA GLY A 39 -5.57 12.40 8.59
C GLY A 39 -5.66 12.63 7.09
N PHE A 40 -5.83 11.55 6.31
CA PHE A 40 -6.02 11.60 4.87
C PHE A 40 -7.49 11.84 4.52
N ASP A 41 -7.77 12.54 3.42
CA ASP A 41 -9.13 12.70 2.88
C ASP A 41 -9.49 11.58 1.91
N LEU A 42 -8.48 10.96 1.31
CA LEU A 42 -8.62 9.90 0.32
C LEU A 42 -7.50 8.86 0.45
N LEU A 43 -7.88 7.59 0.47
CA LEU A 43 -6.98 6.47 0.24
C LEU A 43 -7.24 5.85 -1.12
N HIS A 44 -6.17 5.72 -1.91
CA HIS A 44 -6.15 4.95 -3.15
C HIS A 44 -5.71 3.54 -2.84
N MET A 45 -6.61 2.57 -2.99
CA MET A 45 -6.36 1.17 -2.70
C MET A 45 -6.08 0.45 -4.01
N LEU A 46 -4.78 0.34 -4.33
CA LEU A 46 -4.32 -0.32 -5.55
C LEU A 46 -4.30 -1.83 -5.30
N THR A 47 -5.13 -2.58 -6.02
CA THR A 47 -5.28 -4.03 -5.83
C THR A 47 -4.94 -4.78 -7.10
N ALA A 48 -4.44 -6.01 -6.95
CA ALA A 48 -4.16 -6.88 -8.09
C ALA A 48 -5.44 -7.43 -8.76
N ILE A 49 -6.53 -7.52 -7.99
CA ILE A 49 -7.85 -7.95 -8.44
C ILE A 49 -8.81 -6.78 -8.22
N GLU A 50 -9.64 -6.50 -9.20
CA GLU A 50 -10.68 -5.47 -9.10
C GLU A 50 -11.54 -5.75 -7.85
N THR A 51 -11.51 -4.79 -6.92
CA THR A 51 -12.26 -4.88 -5.68
C THR A 51 -13.11 -3.63 -5.53
N PRO A 52 -14.42 -3.74 -5.26
CA PRO A 52 -15.27 -2.59 -5.03
C PRO A 52 -14.78 -1.74 -3.85
N ALA A 53 -14.80 -0.41 -4.01
CA ALA A 53 -14.41 0.50 -2.93
C ALA A 53 -15.26 0.34 -1.67
N ALA A 54 -16.54 -0.04 -1.81
CA ALA A 54 -17.43 -0.32 -0.69
C ALA A 54 -16.96 -1.52 0.16
N ASP A 55 -16.45 -2.57 -0.48
CA ASP A 55 -15.95 -3.76 0.22
C ASP A 55 -14.66 -3.44 0.99
N ILE A 56 -13.78 -2.63 0.39
CA ILE A 56 -12.58 -2.14 1.07
C ILE A 56 -12.95 -1.21 2.24
N ALA A 57 -13.90 -0.30 2.04
CA ALA A 57 -14.38 0.59 3.09
C ALA A 57 -14.97 -0.21 4.27
N GLU A 58 -15.75 -1.25 4.01
CA GLU A 58 -16.30 -2.11 5.06
C GLU A 58 -15.18 -2.86 5.83
N ALA A 59 -14.18 -3.37 5.12
CA ALA A 59 -13.03 -4.02 5.76
C ALA A 59 -12.20 -3.07 6.64
N LEU A 60 -12.12 -1.79 6.25
CA LEU A 60 -11.43 -0.73 6.97
C LEU A 60 -12.28 -0.09 8.08
N ARG A 61 -13.58 -0.38 8.10
CA ARG A 61 -14.50 0.16 9.08
C ARG A 61 -14.14 -0.32 10.48
N GLY A 62 -14.42 0.53 11.45
CA GLY A 62 -14.37 0.20 12.87
C GLY A 62 -15.66 0.68 13.55
N PRO A 63 -15.67 0.94 14.86
CA PRO A 63 -16.88 1.35 15.56
C PRO A 63 -17.45 2.67 15.02
N ASP A 64 -16.56 3.62 14.69
CA ASP A 64 -16.95 4.92 14.15
C ASP A 64 -17.02 4.92 12.62
N PRO A 65 -17.89 5.78 12.02
CA PRO A 65 -17.91 6.02 10.59
C PRO A 65 -16.54 6.43 10.04
N LEU A 66 -16.21 5.92 8.85
CA LEU A 66 -15.03 6.37 8.11
C LEU A 66 -15.28 7.77 7.55
N THR A 67 -14.40 8.71 7.84
CA THR A 67 -14.38 10.05 7.24
C THR A 67 -13.53 10.10 5.97
N THR A 68 -12.56 9.19 5.87
CA THR A 68 -11.65 9.08 4.73
C THR A 68 -12.36 8.40 3.56
N ARG A 69 -12.31 9.02 2.39
CA ARG A 69 -12.85 8.42 1.15
C ARG A 69 -11.93 7.30 0.70
N ILE A 70 -12.51 6.29 0.05
CA ILE A 70 -11.77 5.15 -0.50
C ILE A 70 -12.03 5.11 -2.00
N GLU A 71 -10.96 5.08 -2.78
CA GLU A 71 -10.98 4.76 -4.21
C GLU A 71 -10.17 3.49 -4.42
N THR A 72 -10.54 2.70 -5.44
CA THR A 72 -9.80 1.50 -5.83
C THR A 72 -9.25 1.68 -7.24
N GLY A 73 -8.17 0.99 -7.54
CA GLY A 73 -7.51 1.09 -8.84
C GLY A 73 -6.50 -0.02 -9.04
N SER A 74 -5.86 -0.04 -10.21
CA SER A 74 -4.80 -0.99 -10.51
C SER A 74 -3.42 -0.40 -10.19
N LEU A 75 -2.47 -1.25 -9.78
CA LEU A 75 -1.05 -0.84 -9.72
C LEU A 75 -0.53 -0.36 -11.08
N LEU A 76 -1.10 -0.83 -12.19
CA LEU A 76 -0.71 -0.40 -13.54
C LEU A 76 -1.15 1.03 -13.85
N GLU A 77 -2.10 1.57 -13.08
CA GLU A 77 -2.64 2.93 -13.22
C GLU A 77 -1.90 3.87 -12.25
N LEU A 78 -0.64 4.17 -12.57
CA LEU A 78 0.28 4.92 -11.70
C LEU A 78 -0.14 6.38 -11.41
N GLY A 79 -1.22 6.87 -12.03
CA GLY A 79 -1.76 8.21 -11.80
C GLY A 79 -2.17 8.44 -10.34
N GLN A 80 -2.78 7.44 -9.70
CA GLN A 80 -3.21 7.53 -8.30
C GLN A 80 -2.01 7.61 -7.33
N ALA A 81 -0.96 6.83 -7.58
CA ALA A 81 0.28 6.91 -6.81
C ALA A 81 0.97 8.27 -6.95
N ARG A 82 0.97 8.84 -8.16
CA ARG A 82 1.51 10.19 -8.41
C ARG A 82 0.69 11.26 -7.71
N GLN A 83 -0.65 11.19 -7.78
CA GLN A 83 -1.53 12.15 -7.13
C GLN A 83 -1.35 12.12 -5.60
N ALA A 84 -1.24 10.93 -5.01
CA ALA A 84 -1.00 10.78 -3.59
C ALA A 84 0.41 11.21 -3.13
N GLY A 85 1.38 11.26 -4.05
CA GLY A 85 2.78 11.59 -3.74
C GLY A 85 3.51 10.51 -2.91
N THR A 86 2.82 9.47 -2.45
CA THR A 86 3.39 8.30 -1.77
C THR A 86 2.62 7.04 -2.15
N LEU A 87 3.36 5.98 -2.52
CA LEU A 87 2.87 4.62 -2.67
C LEU A 87 3.42 3.74 -1.53
N PHE A 88 2.53 3.31 -0.66
CA PHE A 88 2.83 2.44 0.47
C PHE A 88 2.59 0.96 0.14
N ARG A 89 3.44 0.06 0.66
CA ARG A 89 3.28 -1.39 0.57
C ARG A 89 3.58 -2.02 1.94
N GLY A 90 2.72 -2.94 2.39
CA GLY A 90 2.91 -3.68 3.65
C GLY A 90 4.00 -4.79 3.60
N LYS A 91 5.06 -4.57 2.82
CA LYS A 91 6.18 -5.50 2.59
C LYS A 91 7.47 -4.73 2.28
N ALA A 92 8.61 -5.44 2.27
CA ALA A 92 9.93 -4.88 1.93
C ALA A 92 10.23 -4.87 0.41
N ASP A 93 9.43 -5.53 -0.41
CA ASP A 93 9.63 -5.71 -1.85
C ASP A 93 9.35 -4.42 -2.66
N LEU A 94 10.12 -3.37 -2.39
CA LEU A 94 10.01 -2.08 -3.08
C LEU A 94 10.72 -2.05 -4.43
N ALA A 95 11.64 -2.98 -4.69
CA ALA A 95 12.43 -3.01 -5.93
C ALA A 95 11.54 -3.08 -7.18
N GLU A 96 10.50 -3.93 -7.16
CA GLU A 96 9.54 -4.03 -8.27
C GLU A 96 8.81 -2.72 -8.52
N LEU A 97 8.36 -2.05 -7.46
CA LEU A 97 7.67 -0.76 -7.56
C LEU A 97 8.59 0.33 -8.11
N ALA A 98 9.86 0.34 -7.68
CA ALA A 98 10.87 1.28 -8.17
C ALA A 98 11.14 1.09 -9.66
N TRP A 99 11.29 -0.16 -10.13
CA TRP A 99 11.48 -0.44 -11.55
C TRP A 99 10.24 -0.16 -12.39
N ALA A 100 9.04 -0.43 -11.88
CA ALA A 100 7.79 -0.05 -12.55
C ALA A 100 7.67 1.47 -12.70
N ARG A 101 7.97 2.23 -11.64
CA ARG A 101 8.01 3.70 -11.64
C ARG A 101 9.01 4.22 -12.67
N ARG A 102 10.24 3.68 -12.69
CA ARG A 102 11.27 4.04 -13.67
C ARG A 102 10.88 3.70 -15.11
N GLY A 103 10.33 2.51 -15.33
CA GLY A 103 9.89 2.06 -16.65
C GLY A 103 8.80 2.95 -17.26
N ALA A 104 8.01 3.60 -16.41
CA ALA A 104 7.02 4.60 -16.80
C ALA A 104 7.59 6.04 -16.94
N GLY A 105 8.89 6.25 -16.72
CA GLY A 105 9.51 7.58 -16.74
C GLY A 105 9.05 8.48 -15.58
N LEU A 106 8.63 7.89 -14.45
CA LEU A 106 8.08 8.58 -13.29
C LEU A 106 9.07 8.63 -12.11
N ASP A 107 10.37 8.58 -12.39
CA ASP A 107 11.40 8.79 -11.38
C ASP A 107 11.15 10.13 -10.65
N GLY A 108 11.18 10.11 -9.32
CA GLY A 108 10.88 11.28 -8.47
C GLY A 108 9.42 11.71 -8.39
N ALA A 109 8.49 11.08 -9.12
CA ALA A 109 7.09 11.53 -9.16
C ALA A 109 6.29 11.27 -7.87
N TYR A 110 6.70 10.28 -7.07
CA TYR A 110 6.13 9.94 -5.77
C TYR A 110 7.12 9.09 -4.94
N SER A 111 6.98 9.11 -3.61
CA SER A 111 7.80 8.32 -2.69
C SER A 111 7.34 6.86 -2.62
N LEU A 112 8.28 5.94 -2.44
CA LEU A 112 7.98 4.53 -2.16
C LEU A 112 8.21 4.25 -0.68
N ALA A 113 7.19 3.71 0.00
CA ALA A 113 7.27 3.37 1.42
C ALA A 113 6.90 1.90 1.64
N GLY A 114 7.78 1.17 2.32
CA GLY A 114 7.57 -0.23 2.70
C GLY A 114 7.53 -0.39 4.21
N LEU A 115 6.72 -1.32 4.71
CA LEU A 115 6.77 -1.74 6.12
C LEU A 115 7.12 -3.22 6.23
N ILE A 116 8.07 -3.51 7.11
CA ILE A 116 8.35 -4.86 7.59
C ILE A 116 8.08 -4.94 9.09
N HIS A 117 7.47 -6.04 9.51
CA HIS A 117 7.25 -6.35 10.93
C HIS A 117 8.26 -7.39 11.46
N THR A 118 9.05 -8.02 10.57
CA THR A 118 10.12 -8.96 10.93
C THR A 118 11.23 -8.92 9.88
N ILE A 119 12.47 -9.11 10.31
CA ILE A 119 13.66 -9.18 9.44
C ILE A 119 14.28 -10.59 9.42
N ALA A 120 13.86 -11.49 10.31
CA ALA A 120 14.49 -12.81 10.45
C ALA A 120 14.41 -13.69 9.18
N PRO A 121 13.28 -13.75 8.44
CA PRO A 121 13.17 -14.58 7.25
C PRO A 121 14.23 -14.22 6.19
N PRO A 122 14.92 -15.21 5.57
CA PRO A 122 15.88 -14.95 4.50
C PRO A 122 15.29 -14.13 3.34
N LEU A 123 14.07 -14.45 2.92
CA LEU A 123 13.38 -13.74 1.85
C LEU A 123 13.23 -12.24 2.14
N THR A 124 12.87 -11.86 3.37
CA THR A 124 12.73 -10.44 3.71
C THR A 124 14.06 -9.69 3.67
N ARG A 125 15.17 -10.35 4.06
CA ARG A 125 16.51 -9.76 3.93
C ARG A 125 16.92 -9.58 2.48
N GLU A 126 16.57 -10.54 1.63
CA GLU A 126 16.78 -10.46 0.19
C GLU A 126 15.95 -9.32 -0.44
N GLU A 127 14.67 -9.20 -0.10
CA GLU A 127 13.81 -8.08 -0.56
C GLU A 127 14.41 -6.71 -0.20
N ILE A 128 14.91 -6.55 1.04
CA ILE A 128 15.59 -5.32 1.48
C ILE A 128 16.87 -5.07 0.67
N ALA A 129 17.68 -6.11 0.45
CA ALA A 129 18.90 -5.99 -0.35
C ALA A 129 18.60 -5.65 -1.82
N GLN A 130 17.52 -6.17 -2.39
CA GLN A 130 17.10 -5.79 -3.75
C GLN A 130 16.62 -4.34 -3.80
N ALA A 131 15.90 -3.87 -2.76
CA ALA A 131 15.45 -2.49 -2.68
C ALA A 131 16.62 -1.49 -2.64
N SER A 132 17.78 -1.84 -2.05
CA SER A 132 18.95 -0.96 -2.02
C SER A 132 19.71 -0.87 -3.35
N LEU A 133 19.48 -1.80 -4.28
CA LEU A 133 20.05 -1.79 -5.63
C LEU A 133 19.09 -1.19 -6.67
N ALA A 134 17.82 -1.02 -6.30
CA ALA A 134 16.77 -0.49 -7.16
C ALA A 134 16.79 1.06 -7.19
N PRO A 135 16.18 1.70 -8.21
CA PRO A 135 16.12 3.16 -8.33
C PRO A 135 15.08 3.76 -7.38
N VAL A 136 15.25 3.56 -6.07
CA VAL A 136 14.33 4.02 -5.02
C VAL A 136 14.50 5.50 -4.67
N HIS A 137 15.64 6.09 -5.02
CA HIS A 137 15.87 7.53 -4.85
C HIS A 137 14.88 8.34 -5.69
N PRO A 138 14.33 9.45 -5.16
CA PRO A 138 13.58 10.41 -5.95
C PRO A 138 14.48 11.20 -6.90
#